data_AF-A0AAW1MGM9-F1
#
_entry.id   AF-A0AAW1MGM9-F1
#
_cell.length_a   1.000
_cell.length_b   1.000
_cell.length_c   1.000
_cell.angle_alpha   90.00
_cell.angle_beta   90.00
_cell.angle_gamma   90.00
#
_symmetry.space_group_name_H-M   'P 1'
#
loop_
_entity.id
_entity.type
_entity.pdbx_description
1 polymer ?
#
loop_
_entity_poly.entity_id
_entity_poly.type
_entity_poly.pdbx_seq_one_letter_code
_entity_poly.pdbx_strand_id
1 'polypeptide(L)'
;MDAVKSGMSKKLAANVYKVPRTTLVRRILGRNIGKTSHPTVFTAEEERLITETLRIVSHRGFPLTKPDIWDAVKNTLINKVNRFVHSGTTLQDPILSTLL
;
A
#
# COMPACT_ATOMS: atom_id res chain seq x y z
N MET A 1 9.21 14.27 -17.05
CA MET A 1 10.40 14.89 -16.39
C MET A 1 11.46 15.26 -17.41
N ASP A 2 11.42 14.61 -18.57
CA ASP A 2 12.32 14.84 -19.69
C ASP A 2 12.22 16.27 -20.23
N ALA A 3 11.03 16.88 -20.19
CA ALA A 3 10.82 18.28 -20.57
C ALA A 3 11.68 19.31 -19.80
N VAL A 4 11.88 19.13 -18.49
CA VAL A 4 12.74 20.03 -17.69
C VAL A 4 14.22 19.71 -17.92
N LYS A 5 14.56 18.45 -18.17
CA LYS A 5 15.92 18.04 -18.57
C LYS A 5 16.27 18.48 -20.00
N SER A 6 15.27 18.63 -20.87
CA SER A 6 15.40 19.05 -22.27
C SER A 6 15.39 20.58 -22.46
N GLY A 7 15.59 21.35 -21.39
CA GLY A 7 15.76 22.82 -21.45
C GLY A 7 14.55 23.65 -21.03
N MET A 8 13.41 23.05 -20.64
CA MET A 8 12.27 23.81 -20.15
C MET A 8 12.55 24.42 -18.76
N SER A 9 12.29 25.72 -18.59
CA SER A 9 12.44 26.36 -17.29
C SER A 9 11.45 25.77 -16.26
N LYS A 10 11.91 25.65 -15.00
CA LYS A 10 11.10 25.10 -13.89
C LYS A 10 9.78 25.87 -13.69
N LYS A 11 9.75 27.16 -14.03
CA LYS A 11 8.55 28.01 -13.98
C LYS A 11 7.57 27.66 -15.10
N LEU A 12 8.07 27.48 -16.33
CA LEU A 12 7.24 27.06 -17.46
C LEU A 12 6.64 25.67 -17.20
N ALA A 13 7.44 24.73 -16.72
CA ALA A 13 6.97 23.39 -16.39
C ALA A 13 5.87 23.38 -15.30
N ALA A 14 5.99 24.23 -14.27
CA ALA A 14 4.96 24.35 -13.24
C ALA A 14 3.61 24.83 -13.84
N ASN A 15 3.66 25.77 -14.78
CA ASN A 15 2.46 26.31 -15.42
C ASN A 15 1.82 25.32 -16.40
N VAL A 16 2.64 24.60 -17.17
CA VAL A 16 2.19 23.61 -18.15
C VAL A 16 1.59 22.38 -17.47
N TYR A 17 2.30 21.81 -16.50
CA TYR A 17 1.87 20.57 -15.83
C TYR A 17 0.95 20.81 -14.63
N LYS A 18 0.66 22.07 -14.28
CA LYS A 18 -0.15 22.45 -13.11
C LYS A 18 0.33 21.80 -11.81
N VAL A 19 1.65 21.57 -11.71
CA VAL A 19 2.30 21.04 -10.51
C VAL A 19 3.03 22.20 -9.82
N PRO A 20 2.88 22.40 -8.50
CA PRO A 20 3.62 23.43 -7.78
C PRO A 20 5.12 23.34 -8.04
N ARG A 21 5.76 24.50 -8.24
CA ARG A 21 7.20 24.61 -8.51
C ARG A 21 8.04 23.92 -7.43
N THR A 22 7.62 24.02 -6.17
CA THR A 22 8.26 23.38 -5.02
C THR A 22 8.27 21.86 -5.16
N THR A 23 7.17 21.26 -5.59
CA THR A 23 7.04 19.82 -5.83
C THR A 23 7.96 19.36 -6.97
N LEU A 24 8.01 20.11 -8.08
CA LEU A 24 8.93 19.84 -9.19
C LEU A 24 10.39 19.92 -8.73
N VAL A 25 10.79 20.98 -8.02
CA VAL A 25 12.15 21.14 -7.50
C VAL A 25 12.51 20.01 -6.54
N ARG A 26 11.61 19.66 -5.61
CA ARG A 26 11.83 18.59 -4.63
C ARG A 26 12.02 17.23 -5.30
N ARG A 27 11.31 16.98 -6.41
CA ARG A 27 11.45 15.76 -7.22
C ARG A 27 12.71 15.76 -8.10
N ILE A 28 13.13 16.91 -8.63
CA ILE A 28 14.40 17.06 -9.38
C ILE A 28 15.61 16.87 -8.46
N LEU A 29 15.58 17.45 -7.26
CA LEU A 29 16.62 17.31 -6.24
C LEU A 29 16.64 15.93 -5.56
N GLY A 30 15.80 15.01 -6.03
CA GLY A 30 15.76 13.66 -5.52
C GLY A 30 15.19 13.47 -4.11
N ARG A 31 14.61 14.52 -3.52
CA ARG A 31 14.10 14.47 -2.13
C ARG A 31 12.82 13.63 -1.97
N ASN A 32 12.18 13.27 -3.08
CA ASN A 32 10.97 12.42 -3.14
C ASN A 32 11.17 11.24 -4.12
N ILE A 33 12.35 10.59 -4.13
CA ILE A 33 12.59 9.39 -4.97
C ILE A 33 12.04 8.12 -4.31
N GLY A 34 11.86 8.12 -2.98
CA GLY A 34 11.27 7.00 -2.27
C GLY A 34 9.80 6.77 -2.63
N LYS A 35 9.37 5.50 -2.61
CA LYS A 35 7.96 5.13 -2.65
C LYS A 35 7.28 5.88 -1.50
N THR A 36 6.41 6.84 -1.82
CA THR A 36 5.72 7.69 -0.81
C THR A 36 4.68 6.89 -0.01
N SER A 37 4.40 5.65 -0.44
CA SER A 37 3.44 4.76 0.19
C SER A 37 4.07 4.03 1.38
N HIS A 38 3.30 3.86 2.47
CA HIS A 38 3.63 2.85 3.46
C HIS A 38 3.77 1.48 2.77
N PRO A 39 4.73 0.64 3.18
CA PRO A 39 4.83 -0.70 2.63
C PRO A 39 3.52 -1.44 2.86
N THR A 40 2.97 -2.02 1.80
CA THR A 40 1.75 -2.83 1.90
C THR A 40 2.09 -4.07 2.71
N VAL A 41 1.30 -4.35 3.76
CA VAL A 41 1.46 -5.57 4.57
C VAL A 41 1.08 -6.82 3.77
N PHE A 42 0.20 -6.66 2.79
CA PHE A 42 -0.26 -7.71 1.89
C PHE A 42 0.60 -7.79 0.63
N THR A 43 0.81 -9.02 0.16
CA THR A 43 1.27 -9.28 -1.20
C THR A 43 0.11 -9.03 -2.18
N ALA A 44 0.44 -8.83 -3.46
CA ALA A 44 -0.57 -8.64 -4.51
C ALA A 44 -1.55 -9.83 -4.61
N GLU A 45 -1.08 -11.05 -4.34
CA GLU A 45 -1.91 -12.26 -4.33
C GLU A 45 -2.89 -12.28 -3.15
N GLU A 46 -2.42 -11.90 -1.97
CA GLU A 46 -3.25 -11.79 -0.76
C GLU A 46 -4.34 -10.72 -0.94
N GLU A 47 -3.96 -9.56 -1.48
CA GLU A 47 -4.91 -8.48 -1.77
C GLU A 47 -5.96 -8.89 -2.80
N ARG A 48 -5.55 -9.64 -3.84
CA ARG A 48 -6.47 -10.19 -4.84
C ARG A 48 -7.47 -11.17 -4.22
N LEU A 49 -7.03 -12.05 -3.32
CA LEU A 49 -7.89 -13.01 -2.64
C LEU A 49 -8.95 -12.31 -1.77
N ILE A 50 -8.53 -11.31 -0.99
CA ILE A 50 -9.44 -10.51 -0.14
C ILE A 50 -10.47 -9.81 -1.03
N THR A 51 -10.02 -9.15 -2.09
CA THR A 51 -10.88 -8.39 -3.01
C THR A 51 -11.91 -9.29 -3.68
N GLU A 52 -11.50 -10.47 -4.18
CA GLU A 52 -12.41 -11.40 -4.83
C GLU A 52 -13.46 -11.96 -3.86
N THR A 53 -13.06 -12.25 -2.62
CA THR A 53 -13.99 -12.71 -1.57
C THR A 53 -15.05 -11.65 -1.29
N LEU A 54 -14.64 -10.39 -1.12
CA LEU A 54 -15.58 -9.28 -0.90
C LEU A 54 -16.51 -9.06 -2.10
N ARG A 55 -15.97 -9.18 -3.32
CA ARG A 55 -16.73 -9.04 -4.58
C ARG A 55 -17.81 -10.13 -4.70
N ILE A 56 -17.49 -11.39 -4.41
CA ILE A 56 -18.44 -12.51 -4.46
C ILE A 56 -19.57 -12.30 -3.44
N VAL A 57 -19.24 -11.92 -2.21
CA VAL A 57 -20.22 -11.71 -1.14
C VAL A 57 -21.15 -10.55 -1.48
N SER A 58 -20.58 -9.44 -1.99
CA SER A 58 -21.36 -8.29 -2.46
C SER A 58 -22.31 -8.65 -3.61
N HIS A 59 -21.85 -9.40 -4.61
CA HIS A 59 -22.71 -9.82 -5.74
C HIS A 59 -23.84 -10.76 -5.33
N ARG A 60 -23.66 -11.54 -4.26
CA ARG A 60 -24.70 -12.44 -3.73
C ARG A 60 -25.74 -11.72 -2.86
N GLY A 61 -25.65 -10.40 -2.73
CA GLY A 61 -26.63 -9.59 -2.01
C GLY A 61 -26.44 -9.59 -0.49
N PHE A 62 -25.31 -10.08 0.01
CA PHE A 62 -24.99 -9.99 1.43
C PHE A 62 -24.42 -8.59 1.74
N PRO A 63 -25.04 -7.85 2.67
CA PRO A 63 -24.50 -6.57 3.10
C PRO A 63 -23.21 -6.81 3.88
N LEU A 64 -22.10 -6.31 3.34
CA LEU A 64 -20.81 -6.33 4.03
C LEU A 64 -20.74 -5.13 4.98
N THR A 65 -20.71 -5.41 6.27
CA THR A 65 -20.45 -4.38 7.27
C THR A 65 -18.94 -4.17 7.44
N LYS A 66 -18.56 -3.05 8.03
CA LYS A 66 -17.16 -2.77 8.37
C LYS A 66 -16.54 -3.91 9.21
N PRO A 67 -17.18 -4.42 10.29
CA PRO A 67 -16.70 -5.58 11.04
C PRO A 67 -16.38 -6.81 10.17
N ASP A 68 -17.25 -7.17 9.23
CA ASP A 68 -17.07 -8.35 8.38
C ASP A 68 -15.80 -8.24 7.53
N ILE A 69 -15.52 -7.04 7.01
CA ILE A 69 -14.30 -6.76 6.25
C ILE A 69 -13.07 -6.87 7.16
N TRP A 70 -13.15 -6.35 8.39
CA TRP A 70 -12.07 -6.47 9.37
C TRP A 70 -11.77 -7.92 9.70
N ASP A 71 -12.79 -8.75 9.87
CA ASP A 71 -12.63 -10.17 10.20
C ASP A 71 -12.06 -10.95 9.01
N ALA A 72 -12.51 -10.66 7.78
CA ALA A 72 -11.91 -11.24 6.58
C ALA A 72 -10.41 -10.92 6.48
N VAL A 73 -10.03 -9.66 6.71
CA VAL A 73 -8.63 -9.22 6.68
C VAL A 73 -7.82 -9.85 7.82
N LYS A 74 -8.34 -9.85 9.06
CA LYS A 74 -7.68 -10.49 10.21
C LYS A 74 -7.44 -11.97 9.97
N ASN A 75 -8.42 -12.71 9.46
CA ASN A 75 -8.29 -14.13 9.18
C ASN A 75 -7.18 -14.40 8.14
N THR A 76 -7.04 -13.57 7.11
CA THR A 76 -5.92 -13.70 6.16
C THR A 76 -4.56 -13.43 6.81
N LEU A 77 -4.46 -12.47 7.73
CA LEU A 77 -3.24 -12.16 8.48
C LEU A 77 -2.88 -13.25 9.52
N ILE A 78 -3.86 -13.79 10.24
CA ILE A 78 -3.65 -14.87 11.22
C ILE A 78 -3.21 -16.15 10.51
N ASN A 79 -3.83 -16.48 9.38
CA ASN A 79 -3.41 -17.62 8.55
C ASN A 79 -2.00 -17.44 7.96
N LYS A 80 -1.56 -16.19 7.75
CA LYS A 80 -0.18 -15.88 7.38
C LYS A 80 0.76 -16.24 8.53
N VAL A 81 0.51 -15.76 9.75
CA VAL A 81 1.32 -16.08 10.95
C VAL A 81 1.38 -17.59 11.20
N ASN A 82 0.24 -18.29 11.14
CA ASN A 82 0.20 -19.74 11.37
C ASN A 82 1.01 -20.52 10.33
N ARG A 83 0.99 -20.13 9.04
CA ARG A 83 1.83 -20.76 8.01
C ARG A 83 3.33 -20.55 8.26
N PHE A 84 3.73 -19.39 8.77
CA PHE A 84 5.12 -19.12 9.16
C PHE A 84 5.58 -19.96 10.36
N VAL A 85 4.71 -20.15 11.36
CA VAL A 85 4.99 -20.96 12.56
C VAL A 85 5.23 -22.45 12.19
N HIS A 86 4.50 -22.98 11.21
CA HIS A 86 4.68 -24.37 10.77
C HIS A 86 5.91 -24.57 9.87
N SER A 87 6.47 -23.51 9.28
CA SER A 87 7.68 -23.57 8.45
C SER A 87 9.01 -23.42 9.22
N GLY A 88 8.98 -23.51 10.56
CA GLY A 88 10.20 -23.70 11.36
C GLY A 88 11.19 -22.54 11.37
N THR A 89 10.74 -21.29 11.27
CA THR A 89 11.59 -20.11 11.47
C THR A 89 11.01 -19.20 12.54
N THR A 90 11.61 -19.23 13.72
CA THR A 90 11.31 -18.32 14.85
C THR A 90 11.76 -16.91 14.50
N LEU A 91 10.83 -16.00 14.22
CA LEU A 91 11.07 -14.57 14.28
C LEU A 91 10.67 -14.06 15.67
N GLN A 92 11.68 -13.76 16.50
CA GLN A 92 11.50 -12.91 17.66
C GLN A 92 11.20 -11.48 17.16
N ASP A 93 9.94 -11.16 16.89
CA ASP A 93 9.54 -9.79 16.60
C ASP A 93 8.56 -9.25 17.67
N PRO A 94 8.83 -8.07 18.27
CA PRO A 94 8.24 -7.58 19.51
C PRO A 94 6.81 -7.05 19.40
N ILE A 95 6.17 -7.14 18.23
CA ILE A 95 4.88 -6.46 17.97
C ILE A 95 3.71 -7.10 18.74
N LEU A 96 3.85 -8.37 19.15
CA LEU A 96 2.82 -9.07 19.92
C LEU A 96 2.95 -8.92 21.45
N SER A 97 4.00 -8.29 21.98
CA SER A 97 4.11 -8.07 23.44
C SER A 97 3.28 -6.90 23.95
N THR A 98 2.72 -6.07 23.05
CA THR A 98 1.97 -4.86 23.41
C THR A 98 0.44 -5.06 23.40
N LEU A 99 -0.04 -6.28 23.12
CA LEU A 99 -1.48 -6.61 23.02
C LEU A 99 -1.93 -7.75 23.96
N LEU A 100 -1.12 -8.08 24.96
CA LEU A 100 -1.50 -8.86 26.15
C LEU A 100 -1.31 -8.00 27.39
#